data_AF-A0A3T1CYZ4-F1
#
_entry.id   AF-A0A3T1CYZ4-F1
#
_cell.length_a   1.000
_cell.length_b   1.000
_cell.length_c   1.000
_cell.angle_alpha   90.00
_cell.angle_beta   90.00
_cell.angle_gamma   90.00
#
_symmetry.space_group_name_H-M   'P 1'
#
loop_
_entity.id
_entity.type
_entity.pdbx_description
1 polymer ?
#
loop_
_entity_poly.entity_id
_entity_poly.type
_entity_poly.pdbx_seq_one_letter_code
_entity_poly.pdbx_strand_id
1 'polypeptide(L)'
;MDNRVKQEMASIPIPSDLHRRSRLGVELAIAENKPASNLAINPARKRRRTLLVLTASLLGLVLLTAVLSNSQVRAAIQKALQFVPGIGIVKEEELPADRYVLKNPITQTVGSGTIVITGVMVDSRMTLVSINGENTARLDKIKIINDQGAEFIIKPSLSTWSSGQWQASYGHQGELDLKGSVSIVVGEEGKETVIPITLIKAETFTNYADMGATSTVNGVTITAITNRVDEKARISLIAQHPKEIRITDYGFFGLYAHDNLKMNVTDNIGNSIPLEIIRGILAPASDFYFKLSDKRNITYKLTLPEIYTETQDEATITIPTETTDNLNQTFEIAGFPVTITGVERLDEKNLRVYVDMHYSESTTKSLHMFNLAGLSNMGRLNERTGELVYLEFEAESNRTKQKITISRPQILIRGPWTFELPTFDR
;
A
#
# COMPACT_ATOMS: atom_id res chain seq x y z
N MET A 1 26.37 33.53 -31.89
CA MET A 1 25.99 32.12 -32.06
C MET A 1 24.50 32.03 -31.84
N ASP A 2 23.77 31.81 -32.92
CA ASP A 2 22.31 31.84 -32.94
C ASP A 2 21.78 30.52 -32.36
N ASN A 3 20.94 30.59 -31.32
CA ASN A 3 20.60 29.43 -30.51
C ASN A 3 19.45 28.65 -31.15
N ARG A 4 19.81 27.73 -32.05
CA ARG A 4 18.91 26.82 -32.80
C ARG A 4 17.85 26.14 -31.91
N VAL A 5 18.19 25.83 -30.65
CA VAL A 5 17.26 25.19 -29.69
C VAL A 5 16.11 26.13 -29.30
N LYS A 6 16.36 27.43 -29.20
CA LYS A 6 15.34 28.42 -28.83
C LYS A 6 14.35 28.66 -29.99
N GLN A 7 14.79 28.49 -31.22
CA GLN A 7 13.93 28.55 -32.41
C GLN A 7 13.08 27.27 -32.57
N GLU A 8 13.60 26.10 -32.19
CA GLU A 8 12.86 24.82 -32.22
C GLU A 8 11.80 24.72 -31.10
N MET A 9 12.01 25.35 -29.94
CA MET A 9 10.97 25.40 -28.89
C MET A 9 9.82 26.35 -29.23
N ALA A 10 10.08 27.42 -29.99
CA ALA A 10 9.07 28.38 -30.41
C ALA A 10 8.19 27.87 -31.57
N SER A 11 8.59 26.79 -32.25
CA SER A 11 7.86 26.21 -33.37
C SER A 11 6.93 25.06 -32.98
N ILE A 12 6.88 24.67 -31.69
CA ILE A 12 5.93 23.67 -31.21
C ILE A 12 4.53 24.30 -31.20
N PRO A 13 3.59 23.85 -32.07
CA PRO A 13 2.26 24.41 -32.12
C PRO A 13 1.54 24.08 -30.81
N ILE A 14 1.22 25.13 -30.04
CA ILE A 14 0.36 24.99 -28.86
C ILE A 14 -1.04 24.63 -29.38
N PRO A 15 -1.63 23.48 -28.98
CA PRO A 15 -2.97 23.10 -29.41
C PRO A 15 -3.97 24.20 -29.04
N SER A 16 -4.74 24.70 -30.01
CA SER A 16 -5.76 25.75 -29.79
C SER A 16 -6.83 25.35 -28.75
N ASP A 17 -6.99 24.06 -28.51
CA ASP A 17 -7.89 23.50 -27.49
C ASP A 17 -7.40 23.69 -26.04
N LEU A 18 -6.11 23.97 -25.82
CA LEU A 18 -5.54 24.22 -24.49
C LEU A 18 -6.11 25.53 -23.90
N HIS A 19 -6.25 26.56 -24.73
CA HIS A 19 -6.89 27.83 -24.34
C HIS A 19 -8.39 27.70 -24.11
N ARG A 20 -9.06 26.79 -24.83
CA ARG A 20 -10.50 26.56 -24.67
C ARG A 20 -10.84 25.88 -23.34
N ARG A 21 -10.02 24.91 -22.92
CA ARG A 21 -10.18 24.22 -21.62
C ARG A 21 -9.89 25.13 -20.43
N SER A 22 -8.84 25.96 -20.53
CA SER A 22 -8.52 26.96 -19.50
C SER A 22 -9.63 28.01 -19.34
N ARG A 23 -10.20 28.52 -20.44
CA ARG A 23 -11.33 29.47 -20.38
C ARG A 23 -12.60 28.86 -19.80
N LEU A 24 -12.95 27.62 -20.17
CA LEU A 24 -14.10 26.91 -19.61
C LEU A 24 -13.97 26.68 -18.10
N GLY A 25 -12.76 26.36 -17.61
CA GLY A 25 -12.51 26.20 -16.17
C GLY A 25 -12.67 27.51 -15.39
N VAL A 26 -12.23 28.63 -15.96
CA VAL A 26 -12.39 29.96 -15.35
C VAL A 26 -13.86 30.42 -15.39
N GLU A 27 -14.59 30.17 -16.48
CA GLU A 27 -16.02 30.50 -16.57
C GLU A 27 -16.88 29.69 -15.58
N LEU A 28 -16.58 28.40 -15.39
CA LEU A 28 -17.25 27.55 -14.40
C LEU A 28 -16.96 28.00 -12.96
N ALA A 29 -15.72 28.37 -12.65
CA ALA A 29 -15.34 28.89 -11.34
C ALA A 29 -15.97 30.27 -11.03
N ILE A 30 -16.25 31.08 -12.05
CA ILE A 30 -16.97 32.36 -11.92
C ILE A 30 -18.48 32.12 -11.77
N ALA A 31 -19.04 31.08 -12.39
CA ALA A 31 -20.44 30.70 -12.25
C ALA A 31 -20.75 30.08 -10.87
N GLU A 32 -19.83 29.31 -10.29
CA GLU A 32 -19.99 28.69 -8.96
C GLU A 32 -19.81 29.66 -7.79
N ASN A 33 -19.13 30.81 -8.00
CA ASN A 33 -18.90 31.81 -6.94
C ASN A 33 -19.97 32.92 -6.87
N LYS A 34 -21.13 32.76 -7.51
CA LYS A 34 -22.26 33.68 -7.30
C LYS A 34 -23.10 33.21 -6.12
N PRO A 35 -23.17 33.96 -5.01
CA PRO A 35 -24.08 33.64 -3.92
C PRO A 35 -25.54 33.74 -4.41
N ALA A 36 -26.28 32.66 -4.22
CA ALA A 36 -27.73 32.61 -4.45
C ALA A 36 -28.42 33.65 -3.57
N SER A 37 -28.76 34.79 -4.18
CA SER A 37 -29.50 35.87 -3.55
C SER A 37 -30.95 35.84 -4.01
N ASN A 38 -31.81 35.79 -3.00
CA ASN A 38 -33.26 35.87 -2.99
C ASN A 38 -33.90 36.79 -4.05
N LEU A 39 -34.83 36.25 -4.85
CA LEU A 39 -36.01 36.95 -5.37
C LEU A 39 -37.17 35.93 -5.47
N ALA A 40 -38.07 35.89 -4.48
CA ALA A 40 -39.30 36.68 -4.39
C ALA A 40 -40.47 36.04 -5.18
N ILE A 41 -41.24 35.23 -4.45
CA ILE A 41 -42.54 34.71 -4.84
C ILE A 41 -43.57 35.83 -4.67
N ASN A 42 -44.22 36.23 -5.76
CA ASN A 42 -45.45 37.04 -5.72
C ASN A 42 -46.64 36.18 -6.17
N PRO A 43 -47.75 36.12 -5.40
CA PRO A 43 -48.95 35.42 -5.81
C PRO A 43 -50.00 36.35 -6.44
N ALA A 44 -50.88 35.73 -7.23
CA ALA A 44 -52.20 36.17 -7.69
C ALA A 44 -52.31 36.97 -9.01
N ARG A 45 -52.91 36.33 -10.04
CA ARG A 45 -54.32 36.58 -10.43
C ARG A 45 -54.82 35.61 -11.52
N LYS A 46 -56.15 35.53 -11.57
CA LYS A 46 -57.05 34.51 -12.16
C LYS A 46 -57.22 34.55 -13.68
N ARG A 47 -57.59 33.36 -14.20
CA ARG A 47 -58.51 33.05 -15.35
C ARG A 47 -58.01 33.34 -16.78
N ARG A 48 -57.81 32.25 -17.54
CA ARG A 48 -58.82 31.73 -18.49
C ARG A 48 -58.52 30.28 -18.86
N ARG A 49 -59.53 29.43 -18.68
CA ARG A 49 -59.64 28.09 -19.28
C ARG A 49 -59.76 28.25 -20.79
N THR A 50 -58.93 27.55 -21.55
CA THR A 50 -59.29 26.69 -22.70
C THR A 50 -58.00 26.25 -23.41
N LEU A 51 -57.66 24.97 -23.24
CA LEU A 51 -56.85 24.05 -24.09
C LEU A 51 -56.04 23.12 -23.19
N LEU A 52 -56.77 22.29 -22.45
CA LEU A 52 -56.27 21.08 -21.81
C LEU A 52 -56.92 19.94 -22.59
N VAL A 53 -56.13 19.21 -23.38
CA VAL A 53 -56.29 17.78 -23.74
C VAL A 53 -55.10 17.26 -24.58
N LEU A 54 -54.20 18.09 -25.12
CA LEU A 54 -53.05 17.60 -25.92
C LEU A 54 -51.64 17.82 -25.31
N THR A 55 -51.54 18.11 -24.01
CA THR A 55 -50.25 18.33 -23.32
C THR A 55 -49.98 17.37 -22.16
N ALA A 56 -50.94 16.56 -21.73
CA ALA A 56 -50.72 15.58 -20.65
C ALA A 56 -49.95 14.33 -21.13
N SER A 57 -50.12 13.92 -22.39
CA SER A 57 -49.39 12.80 -22.99
C SER A 57 -47.96 13.17 -23.41
N LEU A 58 -47.70 14.45 -23.76
CA LEU A 58 -46.34 14.91 -24.06
C LEU A 58 -45.51 15.17 -22.79
N LEU A 59 -46.10 15.70 -21.72
CA LEU A 59 -45.42 15.86 -20.42
C LEU A 59 -45.11 14.50 -19.77
N GLY A 60 -45.98 13.50 -19.93
CA GLY A 60 -45.69 12.13 -19.49
C GLY A 60 -44.52 11.50 -20.24
N LEU A 61 -44.44 11.70 -21.56
CA LEU A 61 -43.34 11.16 -22.38
C LEU A 61 -42.01 11.88 -22.11
N VAL A 62 -42.03 13.19 -21.88
CA VAL A 62 -40.84 13.99 -21.55
C VAL A 62 -40.37 13.73 -20.11
N LEU A 63 -41.27 13.41 -19.17
CA LEU A 63 -40.87 12.95 -17.83
C LEU A 63 -40.33 11.52 -17.84
N LEU A 64 -40.87 10.63 -18.68
CA LEU A 64 -40.33 9.27 -18.86
C LEU A 64 -38.96 9.29 -19.56
N THR A 65 -38.73 10.17 -20.53
CA THR A 65 -37.38 10.34 -21.11
C THR A 65 -36.44 11.09 -20.17
N ALA A 66 -36.91 12.00 -19.32
CA ALA A 66 -36.06 12.63 -18.30
C ALA A 66 -35.62 11.64 -17.20
N VAL A 67 -36.46 10.67 -16.82
CA VAL A 67 -36.07 9.60 -15.89
C VAL A 67 -35.12 8.58 -16.55
N LEU A 68 -35.23 8.37 -17.86
CA LEU A 68 -34.33 7.48 -18.62
C LEU A 68 -33.04 8.14 -19.12
N SER A 69 -32.99 9.48 -19.20
CA SER A 69 -31.82 10.25 -19.69
C SER A 69 -31.01 10.91 -18.58
N ASN A 70 -31.51 10.93 -17.34
CA ASN A 70 -30.73 11.36 -16.19
C ASN A 70 -29.77 10.25 -15.72
N SER A 71 -28.81 9.95 -16.58
CA SER A 71 -27.62 9.14 -16.32
C SER A 71 -26.70 9.71 -15.22
N GLN A 72 -27.13 10.77 -14.53
CA GLN A 72 -26.49 11.31 -13.33
C GLN A 72 -27.00 10.69 -12.02
N VAL A 73 -27.98 9.78 -12.07
CA VAL A 73 -28.05 8.69 -11.08
C VAL A 73 -27.31 7.48 -11.67
N ARG A 74 -26.02 7.66 -12.00
CA ARG A 74 -25.08 6.58 -11.77
C ARG A 74 -25.18 6.33 -10.27
N ALA A 75 -26.00 5.36 -9.88
CA ALA A 75 -25.80 4.70 -8.60
C ALA A 75 -24.30 4.47 -8.55
N ALA A 76 -23.62 5.09 -7.58
CA ALA A 76 -22.25 4.73 -7.28
C ALA A 76 -22.33 3.22 -7.04
N ILE A 77 -21.94 2.43 -8.05
CA ILE A 77 -21.84 0.99 -7.90
C ILE A 77 -20.82 0.87 -6.78
N GLN A 78 -21.32 0.61 -5.57
CA GLN A 78 -20.49 0.49 -4.40
C GLN A 78 -19.58 -0.68 -4.71
N LYS A 79 -18.30 -0.39 -4.92
CA LYS A 79 -17.33 -1.44 -5.20
C LYS A 79 -17.39 -2.42 -4.04
N ALA A 80 -17.56 -3.69 -4.37
CA ALA A 80 -17.44 -4.76 -3.42
C ALA A 80 -15.97 -4.89 -3.03
N LEU A 81 -15.70 -4.92 -1.73
CA LEU A 81 -14.37 -5.18 -1.20
C LEU A 81 -14.29 -6.61 -0.71
N GLN A 82 -13.28 -7.36 -1.14
CA GLN A 82 -13.00 -8.69 -0.62
C GLN A 82 -11.59 -8.73 -0.05
N PHE A 83 -11.49 -9.07 1.24
CA PHE A 83 -10.22 -9.22 1.95
C PHE A 83 -9.67 -10.64 1.81
N VAL A 84 -8.36 -10.74 1.60
CA VAL A 84 -7.63 -12.00 1.51
C VAL A 84 -6.65 -12.10 2.69
N PRO A 85 -7.02 -12.81 3.76
CA PRO A 85 -6.14 -13.00 4.92
C PRO A 85 -4.82 -13.65 4.50
N GLY A 86 -3.71 -13.21 5.09
CA GLY A 86 -2.40 -13.85 4.93
C GLY A 86 -1.60 -13.37 3.73
N ILE A 87 -2.28 -12.73 2.78
CA ILE A 87 -1.67 -12.12 1.60
C ILE A 87 -1.74 -10.58 1.70
N GLY A 88 -2.60 -10.04 2.57
CA GLY A 88 -2.71 -8.60 2.83
C GLY A 88 -3.32 -7.83 1.65
N ILE A 89 -4.12 -8.49 0.80
CA ILE A 89 -4.73 -7.89 -0.38
C ILE A 89 -6.21 -7.63 -0.12
N VAL A 90 -6.65 -6.43 -0.48
CA VAL A 90 -8.06 -6.10 -0.69
C VAL A 90 -8.29 -5.93 -2.18
N LYS A 91 -9.30 -6.62 -2.72
CA LYS A 91 -9.75 -6.44 -4.10
C LYS A 91 -10.98 -5.55 -4.10
N GLU A 92 -10.92 -4.44 -4.83
CA GLU A 92 -12.08 -3.61 -5.12
C GLU A 92 -12.62 -3.97 -6.50
N GLU A 93 -13.83 -4.49 -6.57
CA GLU A 93 -14.45 -4.96 -7.81
C GLU A 93 -15.87 -4.39 -7.93
N GLU A 94 -16.35 -4.11 -9.15
CA GLU A 94 -17.72 -3.58 -9.35
C GLU A 94 -18.78 -4.62 -8.96
N LEU A 95 -18.47 -5.90 -9.17
CA LEU A 95 -19.28 -7.03 -8.73
C LEU A 95 -18.37 -7.98 -7.94
N PRO A 96 -18.85 -8.54 -6.81
CA PRO A 96 -18.06 -9.50 -6.05
C PRO A 96 -17.75 -10.73 -6.90
N ALA A 97 -16.46 -11.05 -7.07
CA ALA A 97 -16.06 -12.30 -7.68
C ALA A 97 -16.28 -13.48 -6.72
N ASP A 98 -16.51 -14.67 -7.27
CA ASP A 98 -16.42 -15.91 -6.50
C ASP A 98 -14.95 -16.19 -6.18
N ARG A 99 -14.56 -15.86 -4.95
CA ARG A 99 -13.20 -15.99 -4.43
C ARG A 99 -13.22 -16.87 -3.19
N TYR A 100 -12.27 -17.79 -3.11
CA TYR A 100 -12.10 -18.68 -1.96
C TYR A 100 -10.76 -18.40 -1.30
N VAL A 101 -10.76 -18.37 0.04
CA VAL A 101 -9.59 -17.98 0.84
C VAL A 101 -9.36 -18.90 2.01
N LEU A 102 -8.10 -19.02 2.43
CA LEU A 102 -7.74 -19.60 3.71
C LEU A 102 -8.00 -18.58 4.82
N LYS A 103 -8.92 -18.90 5.75
CA LYS A 103 -9.32 -17.97 6.82
C LYS A 103 -8.19 -17.70 7.82
N ASN A 104 -7.55 -18.77 8.31
CA ASN A 104 -6.52 -18.73 9.33
C ASN A 104 -5.23 -19.38 8.80
N PRO A 105 -4.05 -18.87 9.18
CA PRO A 105 -2.79 -19.51 8.82
C PRO A 105 -2.72 -20.92 9.40
N ILE A 106 -2.03 -21.82 8.71
CA ILE A 106 -1.82 -23.21 9.15
C ILE A 106 -0.33 -23.44 9.37
N THR A 107 0.03 -23.86 10.57
CA THR A 107 1.42 -24.18 10.95
C THR A 107 1.58 -25.68 11.00
N GLN A 108 2.61 -26.20 10.32
CA GLN A 108 2.88 -27.63 10.26
C GLN A 108 4.37 -27.92 10.39
N THR A 109 4.72 -28.94 11.18
CA THR A 109 6.08 -29.47 11.25
C THR A 109 6.39 -30.30 10.00
N VAL A 110 7.51 -29.99 9.34
CA VAL A 110 8.00 -30.69 8.14
C VAL A 110 9.49 -30.99 8.33
N GLY A 111 9.84 -32.26 8.48
CA GLY A 111 11.20 -32.67 8.87
C GLY A 111 11.58 -32.12 10.24
N SER A 112 12.73 -31.42 10.32
CA SER A 112 13.22 -30.78 11.54
C SER A 112 12.73 -29.35 11.76
N GLY A 113 12.00 -28.78 10.80
CA GLY A 113 11.57 -27.40 10.83
C GLY A 113 10.06 -27.25 10.76
N THR A 114 9.62 -26.02 10.52
CA THR A 114 8.21 -25.66 10.46
C THR A 114 7.91 -24.92 9.17
N ILE A 115 6.74 -25.15 8.60
CA ILE A 115 6.17 -24.29 7.57
C ILE A 115 4.87 -23.67 8.05
N VAL A 116 4.59 -22.46 7.57
CA VAL A 116 3.35 -21.73 7.83
C VAL A 116 2.74 -21.35 6.49
N ILE A 117 1.60 -21.96 6.15
CA ILE A 117 0.77 -21.51 5.04
C ILE A 117 0.00 -20.30 5.54
N THR A 118 0.43 -19.11 5.11
CA THR A 118 -0.10 -17.85 5.64
C THR A 118 -1.42 -17.47 4.98
N GLY A 119 -1.55 -17.72 3.67
CA GLY A 119 -2.74 -17.42 2.91
C GLY A 119 -2.86 -18.27 1.66
N VAL A 120 -4.10 -18.50 1.26
CA VAL A 120 -4.48 -19.10 -0.02
C VAL A 120 -5.59 -18.24 -0.60
N MET A 121 -5.52 -17.95 -1.89
CA MET A 121 -6.58 -17.28 -2.65
C MET A 121 -6.79 -18.03 -3.95
N VAL A 122 -8.05 -18.31 -4.28
CA VAL A 122 -8.46 -18.90 -5.55
C VAL A 122 -9.58 -18.04 -6.11
N ASP A 123 -9.39 -17.52 -7.33
CA ASP A 123 -10.45 -16.92 -8.14
C ASP A 123 -10.32 -17.34 -9.60
N SER A 124 -11.20 -16.85 -10.47
CA SER A 124 -11.22 -17.21 -11.89
C SER A 124 -9.97 -16.79 -12.67
N ARG A 125 -9.16 -15.88 -12.12
CA ARG A 125 -7.94 -15.36 -12.79
C ARG A 125 -6.69 -16.06 -12.30
N MET A 126 -6.60 -16.39 -11.00
CA MET A 126 -5.41 -17.01 -10.44
C MET A 126 -5.67 -17.75 -9.13
N THR A 127 -4.78 -18.71 -8.87
CA THR A 127 -4.54 -19.26 -7.53
C THR A 127 -3.22 -18.72 -6.99
N LEU A 128 -3.21 -18.31 -5.72
CA LEU A 128 -2.04 -17.85 -5.01
C LEU A 128 -1.95 -18.52 -3.63
N VAL A 129 -0.81 -19.14 -3.33
CA VAL A 129 -0.51 -19.72 -2.02
C VAL A 129 0.75 -19.05 -1.47
N SER A 130 0.69 -18.52 -0.25
CA SER A 130 1.83 -17.93 0.45
C SER A 130 2.30 -18.86 1.57
N ILE A 131 3.57 -19.25 1.53
CA ILE A 131 4.18 -20.17 2.50
C ILE A 131 5.48 -19.58 3.04
N ASN A 132 5.65 -19.63 4.35
CA ASN A 132 6.92 -19.38 5.03
C ASN A 132 7.47 -20.69 5.57
N GLY A 133 8.79 -20.84 5.60
CA GLY A 133 9.47 -21.96 6.23
C GLY A 133 10.61 -21.50 7.13
N GLU A 134 10.78 -22.19 8.25
CA GLU A 134 11.88 -22.00 9.20
C GLU A 134 12.54 -23.35 9.49
N ASN A 135 13.86 -23.41 9.33
CA ASN A 135 14.68 -24.62 9.48
C ASN A 135 14.21 -25.82 8.64
N THR A 136 13.63 -25.54 7.46
CA THR A 136 13.19 -26.53 6.46
C THR A 136 13.89 -26.30 5.13
N ALA A 137 13.94 -27.35 4.30
CA ALA A 137 14.32 -27.21 2.90
C ALA A 137 13.32 -26.30 2.16
N ARG A 138 13.82 -25.54 1.19
CA ARG A 138 12.97 -24.72 0.33
C ARG A 138 12.14 -25.63 -0.56
N LEU A 139 10.90 -25.22 -0.82
CA LEU A 139 10.00 -25.98 -1.67
C LEU A 139 10.08 -25.46 -3.11
N ASP A 140 10.67 -26.25 -4.00
CA ASP A 140 10.74 -25.93 -5.44
C ASP A 140 9.39 -26.03 -6.14
N LYS A 141 8.43 -26.72 -5.50
CA LYS A 141 7.04 -26.86 -5.94
C LYS A 141 6.16 -27.23 -4.75
N ILE A 142 4.87 -27.01 -4.90
CA ILE A 142 3.83 -27.59 -4.06
C ILE A 142 2.87 -28.41 -4.93
N LYS A 143 2.25 -29.43 -4.35
CA LYS A 143 1.16 -30.19 -4.98
C LYS A 143 -0.12 -29.88 -4.22
N ILE A 144 -1.16 -29.42 -4.91
CA ILE A 144 -2.48 -29.19 -4.33
C ILE A 144 -3.40 -30.30 -4.83
N ILE A 145 -4.13 -30.93 -3.92
CA ILE A 145 -5.11 -31.98 -4.22
C ILE A 145 -6.49 -31.49 -3.80
N ASN A 146 -7.44 -31.48 -4.72
CA ASN A 146 -8.83 -31.10 -4.39
C ASN A 146 -9.65 -32.28 -3.83
N ASP A 147 -10.91 -32.03 -3.50
CA ASP A 147 -11.82 -33.02 -2.90
C ASP A 147 -12.14 -34.19 -3.85
N GLN A 148 -12.00 -34.01 -5.17
CA GLN A 148 -12.19 -35.06 -6.16
C GLN A 148 -10.89 -35.83 -6.49
N GLY A 149 -9.78 -35.47 -5.83
CA GLY A 149 -8.47 -36.09 -6.04
C GLY A 149 -7.70 -35.57 -7.26
N ALA A 150 -8.13 -34.47 -7.88
CA ALA A 150 -7.37 -33.82 -8.94
C ALA A 150 -6.12 -33.15 -8.35
N GLU A 151 -4.98 -33.35 -9.01
CA GLU A 151 -3.68 -32.87 -8.55
C GLU A 151 -3.17 -31.71 -9.40
N PHE A 152 -2.65 -30.67 -8.73
CA PHE A 152 -2.09 -29.48 -9.36
C PHE A 152 -0.69 -29.20 -8.82
N ILE A 153 0.31 -29.19 -9.69
CA ILE A 153 1.69 -28.89 -9.31
C ILE A 153 1.99 -27.41 -9.63
N ILE A 154 2.34 -26.64 -8.59
CA ILE A 154 2.60 -25.21 -8.71
C ILE A 154 4.04 -24.92 -8.30
N LYS A 155 4.76 -24.18 -9.15
CA LYS A 155 6.13 -23.70 -8.88
C LYS A 155 6.08 -22.32 -8.20
N PRO A 156 7.12 -21.93 -7.45
CA PRO A 156 7.15 -20.61 -6.84
C PRO A 156 7.22 -19.53 -7.93
N SER A 157 6.36 -18.51 -7.81
CA SER A 157 6.41 -17.30 -8.63
C SER A 157 7.33 -16.24 -8.05
N LEU A 158 7.54 -16.27 -6.73
CA LEU A 158 8.46 -15.42 -5.99
C LEU A 158 9.00 -16.20 -4.80
N SER A 159 10.31 -16.07 -4.53
CA SER A 159 10.90 -16.63 -3.32
C SER A 159 11.98 -15.71 -2.78
N THR A 160 12.07 -15.66 -1.45
CA THR A 160 13.15 -14.99 -0.72
C THR A 160 13.63 -15.90 0.40
N TRP A 161 14.88 -15.69 0.82
CA TRP A 161 15.49 -16.52 1.86
C TRP A 161 16.58 -15.77 2.61
N SER A 162 16.78 -16.21 3.85
CA SER A 162 17.87 -15.83 4.73
C SER A 162 18.40 -17.08 5.45
N SER A 163 19.31 -16.93 6.40
CA SER A 163 19.88 -18.06 7.15
C SER A 163 18.80 -18.77 7.97
N GLY A 164 18.33 -19.92 7.46
CA GLY A 164 17.34 -20.77 8.12
C GLY A 164 15.88 -20.37 7.91
N GLN A 165 15.59 -19.32 7.15
CA GLN A 165 14.21 -18.88 6.87
C GLN A 165 14.00 -18.64 5.39
N TRP A 166 12.81 -18.94 4.90
CA TRP A 166 12.42 -18.65 3.52
C TRP A 166 10.94 -18.31 3.44
N GLN A 167 10.59 -17.54 2.43
CA GLN A 167 9.21 -17.30 2.01
C GLN A 167 9.09 -17.58 0.52
N ALA A 168 8.00 -18.20 0.12
CA ALA A 168 7.65 -18.34 -1.27
C ALA A 168 6.15 -18.12 -1.51
N SER A 169 5.86 -17.51 -2.65
CA SER A 169 4.52 -17.44 -3.23
C SER A 169 4.43 -18.42 -4.39
N TYR A 170 3.38 -19.21 -4.44
CA TYR A 170 3.09 -20.18 -5.50
C TYR A 170 1.87 -19.71 -6.26
N GLY A 171 2.10 -19.22 -7.47
CA GLY A 171 1.05 -18.65 -8.33
C GLY A 171 0.72 -19.57 -9.50
N HIS A 172 -0.56 -19.75 -9.79
CA HIS A 172 -1.06 -20.37 -11.01
C HIS A 172 -2.02 -19.42 -11.71
N GLN A 173 -1.85 -19.24 -13.03
CA GLN A 173 -2.73 -18.41 -13.85
C GLN A 173 -3.92 -19.25 -14.32
N GLY A 174 -5.14 -18.80 -14.04
CA GLY A 174 -6.38 -19.51 -14.33
C GLY A 174 -7.05 -20.06 -13.07
N GLU A 175 -8.28 -20.53 -13.26
CA GLU A 175 -9.10 -21.13 -12.22
C GLU A 175 -8.64 -22.57 -11.95
N LEU A 176 -8.44 -22.89 -10.67
CA LEU A 176 -8.32 -24.27 -10.20
C LEU A 176 -9.57 -24.60 -9.39
N ASP A 177 -10.16 -25.78 -9.57
CA ASP A 177 -11.33 -26.19 -8.80
C ASP A 177 -10.93 -26.59 -7.36
N LEU A 178 -10.73 -25.58 -6.53
CA LEU A 178 -10.22 -25.67 -5.16
C LEU A 178 -11.25 -25.09 -4.17
N LYS A 179 -12.46 -25.66 -4.14
CA LYS A 179 -13.53 -25.23 -3.25
C LYS A 179 -13.63 -26.17 -2.06
N GLY A 180 -13.81 -25.63 -0.85
CA GLY A 180 -13.97 -26.44 0.36
C GLY A 180 -12.68 -27.12 0.80
N SER A 181 -12.72 -28.44 0.99
CA SER A 181 -11.59 -29.21 1.52
C SER A 181 -10.55 -29.50 0.43
N VAL A 182 -9.33 -29.03 0.65
CA VAL A 182 -8.19 -29.30 -0.24
C VAL A 182 -6.98 -29.70 0.59
N SER A 183 -5.98 -30.33 -0.01
CA SER A 183 -4.73 -30.68 0.67
C SER A 183 -3.55 -30.04 -0.05
N ILE A 184 -2.64 -29.47 0.72
CA ILE A 184 -1.33 -29.03 0.20
C ILE A 184 -0.30 -30.07 0.61
N VAL A 185 0.37 -30.63 -0.38
CA VAL A 185 1.42 -31.63 -0.21
C VAL A 185 2.78 -30.99 -0.46
N VAL A 186 3.66 -31.14 0.52
CA VAL A 186 5.01 -30.56 0.53
C VAL A 186 6.04 -31.62 0.90
N GLY A 187 7.31 -31.38 0.55
CA GLY A 187 8.42 -32.30 0.83
C GLY A 187 8.87 -33.10 -0.38
N GLU A 188 9.85 -33.97 -0.17
CA GLU A 188 10.39 -34.85 -1.20
C GLU A 188 9.50 -36.08 -1.39
N GLU A 189 9.57 -36.67 -2.58
CA GLU A 189 8.86 -37.90 -2.91
C GLU A 189 9.20 -39.02 -1.89
N GLY A 190 8.18 -39.66 -1.33
CA GLY A 190 8.32 -40.66 -0.26
C GLY A 190 8.50 -40.10 1.15
N LYS A 191 8.63 -38.77 1.32
CA LYS A 191 8.65 -38.07 2.62
C LYS A 191 7.67 -36.88 2.63
N GLU A 192 6.62 -36.99 1.85
CA GLU A 192 5.63 -35.95 1.68
C GLU A 192 4.85 -35.73 2.98
N THR A 193 4.64 -34.46 3.34
CA THR A 193 3.70 -34.04 4.38
C THR A 193 2.43 -33.55 3.71
N VAL A 194 1.30 -34.14 4.06
CA VAL A 194 -0.03 -33.76 3.54
C VAL A 194 -0.69 -32.84 4.56
N ILE A 195 -1.04 -31.63 4.14
CA ILE A 195 -1.59 -30.58 5.00
C ILE A 195 -3.03 -30.31 4.58
N PRO A 196 -4.02 -30.79 5.36
CA PRO A 196 -5.42 -30.53 5.04
C PRO A 196 -5.73 -29.06 5.31
N ILE A 197 -6.38 -28.40 4.36
CA ILE A 197 -6.85 -27.02 4.49
C ILE A 197 -8.32 -26.94 4.04
N THR A 198 -9.03 -25.94 4.54
CA THR A 198 -10.39 -25.64 4.10
C THR A 198 -10.45 -24.22 3.59
N LEU A 199 -10.84 -24.08 2.32
CA LEU A 199 -11.05 -22.80 1.66
C LEU A 199 -12.52 -22.41 1.77
N ILE A 200 -12.75 -21.20 2.28
CA ILE A 200 -14.08 -20.63 2.44
C ILE A 200 -14.29 -19.49 1.45
N LYS A 201 -15.53 -19.19 1.12
CA LYS A 201 -15.83 -18.00 0.28
C LYS A 201 -15.35 -16.74 0.99
N ALA A 202 -14.68 -15.86 0.26
CA ALA A 202 -14.22 -14.57 0.77
C ALA A 202 -15.42 -13.71 1.19
N GLU A 203 -15.31 -13.13 2.38
CA GLU A 203 -16.30 -12.16 2.87
C GLU A 203 -16.28 -10.92 1.99
N THR A 204 -17.46 -10.35 1.75
CA THR A 204 -17.63 -9.16 0.92
C THR A 204 -18.12 -8.02 1.80
N PHE A 205 -17.46 -6.88 1.68
CA PHE A 205 -17.69 -5.69 2.49
C PHE A 205 -18.04 -4.50 1.59
N THR A 206 -18.84 -3.58 2.12
CA THR A 206 -19.23 -2.37 1.38
C THR A 206 -18.18 -1.27 1.52
N ASN A 207 -17.50 -1.22 2.66
CA ASN A 207 -16.43 -0.28 2.93
C ASN A 207 -15.37 -0.88 3.87
N TYR A 208 -14.26 -0.17 4.07
CA TYR A 208 -13.14 -0.64 4.87
C TYR A 208 -13.44 -0.72 6.38
N ALA A 209 -14.36 0.10 6.89
CA ALA A 209 -14.76 0.09 8.30
C ALA A 209 -15.65 -1.12 8.63
N ASP A 210 -16.29 -1.74 7.63
CA ASP A 210 -17.04 -2.98 7.81
C ASP A 210 -16.08 -4.18 8.07
N MET A 211 -14.81 -4.07 7.67
CA MET A 211 -13.82 -5.15 7.87
C MET A 211 -13.18 -5.14 9.26
N GLY A 212 -13.12 -3.97 9.91
CA GLY A 212 -12.41 -3.80 11.17
C GLY A 212 -12.30 -2.34 11.58
N ALA A 213 -11.59 -2.10 12.70
CA ALA A 213 -11.38 -0.74 13.19
C ALA A 213 -10.57 0.06 12.17
N THR A 214 -11.07 1.25 11.79
CA THR A 214 -10.45 2.09 10.74
C THR A 214 -10.08 3.46 11.28
N SER A 215 -8.91 3.96 10.91
CA SER A 215 -8.42 5.29 11.27
C SER A 215 -7.78 5.96 10.06
N THR A 216 -8.06 7.25 9.87
CA THR A 216 -7.46 8.07 8.80
C THR A 216 -6.62 9.18 9.42
N VAL A 217 -5.33 9.21 9.09
CA VAL A 217 -4.41 10.27 9.52
C VAL A 217 -3.53 10.66 8.34
N ASN A 218 -3.33 11.95 8.14
CA ASN A 218 -2.44 12.50 7.10
C ASN A 218 -2.69 11.96 5.67
N GLY A 219 -3.94 11.66 5.35
CA GLY A 219 -4.36 11.16 4.04
C GLY A 219 -4.15 9.66 3.82
N VAL A 220 -3.79 8.91 4.86
CA VAL A 220 -3.68 7.45 4.83
C VAL A 220 -4.71 6.86 5.77
N THR A 221 -5.60 6.03 5.21
CA THR A 221 -6.59 5.27 5.96
C THR A 221 -6.06 3.87 6.19
N ILE A 222 -5.98 3.44 7.44
CA ILE A 222 -5.56 2.08 7.81
C ILE A 222 -6.74 1.41 8.48
N THR A 223 -7.00 0.14 8.15
CA THR A 223 -7.95 -0.72 8.86
C THR A 223 -7.20 -1.86 9.52
N ALA A 224 -7.47 -2.05 10.81
CA ALA A 224 -7.04 -3.20 11.60
C ALA A 224 -8.16 -4.25 11.63
N ILE A 225 -7.97 -5.32 10.86
CA ILE A 225 -8.83 -6.49 10.86
C ILE A 225 -8.30 -7.44 11.92
N THR A 226 -9.16 -7.90 12.81
CA THR A 226 -8.72 -8.75 13.92
C THR A 226 -9.51 -10.03 14.01
N ASN A 227 -8.81 -11.11 14.39
CA ASN A 227 -9.44 -12.38 14.68
C ASN A 227 -8.60 -13.17 15.69
N ARG A 228 -9.23 -14.14 16.34
CA ARG A 228 -8.55 -15.06 17.25
C ARG A 228 -7.96 -16.22 16.46
N VAL A 229 -6.72 -16.59 16.78
CA VAL A 229 -6.02 -17.79 16.30
C VAL A 229 -5.43 -18.46 17.54
N ASP A 230 -6.07 -19.54 18.00
CA ASP A 230 -5.72 -20.25 19.23
C ASP A 230 -5.70 -19.32 20.48
N GLU A 231 -4.54 -19.19 21.13
CA GLU A 231 -4.29 -18.32 22.28
C GLU A 231 -3.83 -16.90 21.89
N LYS A 232 -3.76 -16.60 20.60
CA LYS A 232 -3.28 -15.31 20.08
C LYS A 232 -4.41 -14.54 19.40
N ALA A 233 -4.32 -13.23 19.45
CA ALA A 233 -5.00 -12.37 18.51
C ALA A 233 -4.09 -12.16 17.31
N ARG A 234 -4.69 -12.20 16.12
CA ARG A 234 -4.10 -11.77 14.86
C ARG A 234 -4.65 -10.40 14.51
N ILE A 235 -3.77 -9.52 14.05
CA ILE A 235 -4.07 -8.21 13.47
C ILE A 235 -3.56 -8.21 12.05
N SER A 236 -4.46 -8.04 11.08
CA SER A 236 -4.12 -7.76 9.69
C SER A 236 -4.34 -6.28 9.38
N LEU A 237 -3.30 -5.60 8.88
CA LEU A 237 -3.36 -4.20 8.50
C LEU A 237 -3.49 -4.05 6.99
N ILE A 238 -4.53 -3.33 6.58
CA ILE A 238 -4.74 -2.92 5.19
C ILE A 238 -4.80 -1.40 5.14
N ALA A 239 -4.30 -0.81 4.05
CA ALA A 239 -4.27 0.63 3.92
C ALA A 239 -4.86 1.09 2.59
N GLN A 240 -5.58 2.20 2.65
CA GLN A 240 -5.90 3.03 1.50
C GLN A 240 -5.03 4.28 1.55
N HIS A 241 -4.28 4.49 0.48
CA HIS A 241 -3.39 5.63 0.34
C HIS A 241 -3.34 6.10 -1.12
N PRO A 242 -2.82 7.31 -1.38
CA PRO A 242 -2.56 7.77 -2.75
C PRO A 242 -1.71 6.76 -3.53
N LYS A 243 -1.93 6.64 -4.84
CA LYS A 243 -1.26 5.63 -5.68
C LYS A 243 0.24 5.85 -5.80
N GLU A 244 0.68 7.07 -5.53
CA GLU A 244 2.06 7.53 -5.63
C GLU A 244 2.94 7.01 -4.49
N ILE A 245 2.33 6.60 -3.37
CA ILE A 245 3.05 6.06 -2.22
C ILE A 245 2.80 4.56 -2.09
N ARG A 246 3.79 3.84 -1.57
CA ARG A 246 3.70 2.44 -1.18
C ARG A 246 4.16 2.31 0.26
N ILE A 247 3.34 1.74 1.14
CA ILE A 247 3.76 1.45 2.51
C ILE A 247 4.83 0.35 2.50
N THR A 248 5.95 0.58 3.15
CA THR A 248 7.06 -0.37 3.29
C THR A 248 7.16 -0.94 4.71
N ASP A 249 6.66 -0.22 5.71
CA ASP A 249 6.56 -0.68 7.10
C ASP A 249 5.43 0.07 7.83
N TYR A 250 4.62 -0.65 8.62
CA TYR A 250 3.57 -0.09 9.49
C TYR A 250 4.09 0.39 10.86
N GLY A 251 5.40 0.55 11.01
CA GLY A 251 6.07 0.96 12.25
C GLY A 251 6.47 -0.22 13.14
N PHE A 252 6.45 -1.47 12.65
CA PHE A 252 6.85 -2.62 13.46
C PHE A 252 8.36 -2.66 13.69
N PHE A 253 9.15 -2.53 12.62
CA PHE A 253 10.60 -2.42 12.77
C PHE A 253 11.02 -0.99 13.11
N GLY A 254 10.28 0.00 12.59
CA GLY A 254 10.55 1.42 12.82
C GLY A 254 11.93 1.86 12.30
N LEU A 255 12.30 3.12 12.55
CA LEU A 255 13.68 3.56 12.45
C LEU A 255 14.44 3.00 13.64
N TYR A 256 15.68 2.59 13.41
CA TYR A 256 16.56 2.06 14.46
C TYR A 256 16.64 2.98 15.70
N ALA A 257 16.51 4.29 15.49
CA ALA A 257 16.59 5.31 16.53
C ALA A 257 15.27 5.56 17.30
N HIS A 258 14.15 4.97 16.86
CA HIS A 258 12.79 5.35 17.23
C HIS A 258 12.09 4.24 18.04
N ASP A 259 12.75 3.65 19.03
CA ASP A 259 12.19 2.53 19.81
C ASP A 259 10.84 2.86 20.47
N ASN A 260 10.66 4.10 20.93
CA ASN A 260 9.41 4.59 21.54
C ASN A 260 8.32 4.97 20.53
N LEU A 261 8.63 4.98 19.23
CA LEU A 261 7.68 5.27 18.14
C LEU A 261 7.33 4.02 17.33
N LYS A 262 7.76 2.84 17.79
CA LYS A 262 7.33 1.57 17.22
C LYS A 262 5.84 1.33 17.47
N MET A 263 5.23 0.65 16.52
CA MET A 263 3.89 0.12 16.64
C MET A 263 3.78 -0.74 17.91
N ASN A 264 2.72 -0.53 18.68
CA ASN A 264 2.52 -1.19 19.95
C ASN A 264 1.06 -1.56 20.19
N VAL A 265 0.86 -2.60 21.00
CA VAL A 265 -0.44 -2.93 21.57
C VAL A 265 -0.37 -2.71 23.07
N THR A 266 -1.37 -2.01 23.61
CA THR A 266 -1.53 -1.83 25.06
C THR A 266 -2.85 -2.43 25.51
N ASP A 267 -2.89 -3.04 26.69
CA ASP A 267 -4.15 -3.41 27.33
C ASP A 267 -4.83 -2.18 27.99
N ASN A 268 -6.06 -2.36 28.46
CA ASN A 268 -6.84 -1.32 29.14
C ASN A 268 -6.31 -0.86 30.50
N ILE A 269 -5.30 -1.52 31.06
CA ILE A 269 -4.61 -1.11 32.28
C ILE A 269 -3.23 -0.49 31.98
N GLY A 270 -2.88 -0.32 30.70
CA GLY A 270 -1.69 0.38 30.24
C GLY A 270 -0.45 -0.50 30.06
N ASN A 271 -0.55 -1.83 30.17
CA ASN A 271 0.59 -2.70 29.91
C ASN A 271 0.84 -2.83 28.41
N SER A 272 2.10 -2.70 28.00
CA SER A 272 2.53 -3.03 26.65
C SER A 272 2.53 -4.54 26.43
N ILE A 273 1.92 -4.99 25.34
CA ILE A 273 1.87 -6.38 24.93
C ILE A 273 2.82 -6.58 23.75
N PRO A 274 3.78 -7.51 23.83
CA PRO A 274 4.69 -7.81 22.73
C PRO A 274 3.94 -8.25 21.48
N LEU A 275 4.32 -7.66 20.35
CA LEU A 275 3.87 -8.06 19.02
C LEU A 275 4.87 -9.04 18.40
N GLU A 276 4.35 -10.01 17.68
CA GLU A 276 5.09 -11.01 16.92
C GLU A 276 4.69 -10.93 15.44
N ILE A 277 5.63 -11.24 14.56
CA ILE A 277 5.38 -11.44 13.12
C ILE A 277 5.79 -12.86 12.74
N ILE A 278 5.20 -13.39 11.67
CA ILE A 278 5.76 -14.57 11.04
C ILE A 278 7.05 -14.14 10.35
N ARG A 279 8.16 -14.77 10.73
CA ARG A 279 9.48 -14.43 10.20
C ARG A 279 9.57 -14.77 8.71
N GLY A 280 10.39 -14.02 7.99
CA GLY A 280 10.58 -14.19 6.56
C GLY A 280 9.52 -13.53 5.67
N ILE A 281 8.51 -12.84 6.24
CA ILE A 281 7.52 -12.08 5.45
C ILE A 281 8.19 -10.92 4.69
N LEU A 282 7.88 -10.82 3.40
CA LEU A 282 8.18 -9.71 2.51
C LEU A 282 7.54 -8.42 3.02
N ALA A 283 8.33 -7.34 3.01
CA ALA A 283 7.85 -6.03 3.40
C ALA A 283 6.76 -5.50 2.44
N PRO A 284 5.72 -4.81 2.97
CA PRO A 284 5.46 -4.60 4.39
C PRO A 284 4.89 -5.85 5.05
N ALA A 285 5.40 -6.20 6.23
CA ALA A 285 4.67 -7.10 7.11
C ALA A 285 3.31 -6.46 7.44
N SER A 286 2.22 -7.19 7.22
CA SER A 286 0.85 -6.70 7.45
C SER A 286 0.09 -7.57 8.45
N ASP A 287 0.63 -8.73 8.82
CA ASP A 287 0.05 -9.63 9.80
C ASP A 287 0.90 -9.67 11.06
N PHE A 288 0.27 -9.33 12.19
CA PHE A 288 0.87 -9.27 13.50
C PHE A 288 0.09 -10.13 14.50
N TYR A 289 0.77 -10.64 15.51
CA TYR A 289 0.19 -11.52 16.51
C TYR A 289 0.57 -11.05 17.90
N PHE A 290 -0.32 -11.23 18.87
CA PHE A 290 0.02 -11.04 20.27
C PHE A 290 -0.75 -12.05 21.13
N LYS A 291 -0.16 -12.42 22.28
CA LYS A 291 -0.80 -13.37 23.20
C LYS A 291 -1.98 -12.71 23.91
N LEU A 292 -3.13 -13.39 23.93
CA LEU A 292 -4.29 -12.95 24.69
C LEU A 292 -4.09 -13.22 26.18
N SER A 293 -4.52 -12.28 27.01
CA SER A 293 -4.58 -12.44 28.47
C SER A 293 -5.58 -13.52 28.88
N ASP A 294 -5.25 -14.26 29.94
CA ASP A 294 -6.18 -15.21 30.59
C ASP A 294 -7.28 -14.50 31.39
N LYS A 295 -7.11 -13.21 31.67
CA LYS A 295 -8.09 -12.39 32.40
C LYS A 295 -9.27 -12.05 31.50
N ARG A 296 -10.49 -12.15 32.03
CA ARG A 296 -11.71 -11.69 31.35
C ARG A 296 -11.75 -10.16 31.27
N ASN A 297 -12.47 -9.63 30.29
CA ASN A 297 -12.73 -8.19 30.11
C ASN A 297 -11.48 -7.32 29.89
N ILE A 298 -10.40 -7.92 29.35
CA ILE A 298 -9.26 -7.15 28.85
C ILE A 298 -9.59 -6.69 27.43
N THR A 299 -9.54 -5.37 27.22
CA THR A 299 -9.56 -4.78 25.88
C THR A 299 -8.16 -4.36 25.49
N TYR A 300 -7.90 -4.29 24.19
CA TYR A 300 -6.60 -3.97 23.64
C TYR A 300 -6.72 -2.78 22.71
N LYS A 301 -5.66 -1.98 22.66
CA LYS A 301 -5.53 -0.84 21.77
C LYS A 301 -4.26 -0.97 20.97
N LEU A 302 -4.37 -0.92 19.65
CA LEU A 302 -3.23 -0.85 18.73
C LEU A 302 -2.93 0.61 18.41
N THR A 303 -1.66 1.00 18.49
CA THR A 303 -1.19 2.33 18.11
C THR A 303 -0.05 2.21 17.10
N LEU A 304 -0.16 2.92 15.98
CA LEU A 304 0.92 3.13 15.02
C LEU A 304 1.34 4.60 15.12
N PRO A 305 2.44 4.91 15.80
CA PRO A 305 2.91 6.31 15.91
C PRO A 305 3.37 6.88 14.58
N GLU A 306 3.87 6.05 13.67
CA GLU A 306 4.37 6.42 12.35
C GLU A 306 4.34 5.23 11.40
N ILE A 307 4.31 5.51 10.09
CA ILE A 307 4.46 4.52 9.03
C ILE A 307 5.53 4.96 8.03
N TYR A 308 6.08 3.99 7.32
CA TYR A 308 7.13 4.17 6.33
C TYR A 308 6.57 3.94 4.95
N THR A 309 6.86 4.86 4.06
CA THR A 309 6.39 4.81 2.69
C THR A 309 7.54 5.07 1.72
N GLU A 310 7.41 4.58 0.50
CA GLU A 310 8.26 4.96 -0.62
C GLU A 310 7.41 5.49 -1.78
N THR A 311 7.99 6.31 -2.64
CA THR A 311 7.38 6.67 -3.93
C THR A 311 8.23 6.17 -5.09
N GLN A 312 7.72 6.27 -6.32
CA GLN A 312 8.48 5.95 -7.53
C GLN A 312 9.18 7.18 -8.12
N ASP A 313 9.25 8.29 -7.38
CA ASP A 313 9.83 9.53 -7.91
C ASP A 313 11.35 9.41 -8.08
N GLU A 314 11.87 10.17 -9.05
CA GLU A 314 13.29 10.17 -9.40
C GLU A 314 13.78 11.60 -9.63
N ALA A 315 15.01 11.86 -9.18
CA ALA A 315 15.71 13.11 -9.45
C ALA A 315 17.10 12.81 -9.99
N THR A 316 17.50 13.52 -11.04
CA THR A 316 18.84 13.35 -11.62
C THR A 316 19.65 14.60 -11.37
N ILE A 317 20.81 14.44 -10.72
CA ILE A 317 21.71 15.53 -10.42
C ILE A 317 23.12 15.24 -10.96
N THR A 318 23.88 16.30 -11.15
CA THR A 318 25.32 16.20 -11.47
C THR A 318 26.09 16.84 -10.34
N ILE A 319 27.07 16.12 -9.79
CA ILE A 319 27.91 16.55 -8.68
C ILE A 319 29.39 16.55 -9.12
N PRO A 320 30.25 17.40 -8.52
CA PRO A 320 31.69 17.28 -8.73
C PRO A 320 32.20 15.93 -8.19
N THR A 321 33.34 15.49 -8.71
CA THR A 321 34.03 14.28 -8.22
C THR A 321 35.27 14.60 -7.40
N GLU A 322 35.64 15.87 -7.30
CA GLU A 322 36.68 16.39 -6.41
C GLU A 322 36.08 16.79 -5.06
N THR A 323 36.89 16.72 -4.00
CA THR A 323 36.46 17.10 -2.66
C THR A 323 36.03 18.57 -2.63
N THR A 324 34.81 18.82 -2.16
CA THR A 324 34.17 20.13 -2.09
C THR A 324 33.30 20.20 -0.83
N ASP A 325 33.71 20.97 0.17
CA ASP A 325 33.04 21.00 1.49
C ASP A 325 31.74 21.83 1.52
N ASN A 326 31.57 22.79 0.60
CA ASN A 326 30.48 23.77 0.62
C ASN A 326 29.76 23.85 -0.73
N LEU A 327 29.34 22.69 -1.26
CA LEU A 327 28.70 22.61 -2.56
C LEU A 327 27.32 23.30 -2.55
N ASN A 328 26.52 23.06 -1.51
CA ASN A 328 25.18 23.65 -1.29
C ASN A 328 24.24 23.53 -2.50
N GLN A 329 24.34 22.43 -3.26
CA GLN A 329 23.51 22.19 -4.42
C GLN A 329 22.19 21.57 -3.99
N THR A 330 21.07 22.27 -4.23
CA THR A 330 19.74 21.78 -3.86
C THR A 330 19.01 21.19 -5.06
N PHE A 331 18.24 20.14 -4.82
CA PHE A 331 17.28 19.56 -5.76
C PHE A 331 16.00 19.19 -5.01
N GLU A 332 14.94 18.86 -5.74
CA GLU A 332 13.67 18.42 -5.18
C GLU A 332 13.41 16.96 -5.57
N ILE A 333 12.90 16.17 -4.63
CA ILE A 333 12.42 14.81 -4.88
C ILE A 333 11.19 14.52 -4.01
N ALA A 334 10.13 14.01 -4.62
CA ALA A 334 8.82 13.75 -4.05
C ALA A 334 8.22 14.97 -3.30
N GLY A 335 8.51 16.18 -3.77
CA GLY A 335 8.08 17.43 -3.15
C GLY A 335 8.91 17.86 -1.93
N PHE A 336 10.03 17.18 -1.65
CA PHE A 336 10.96 17.53 -0.57
C PHE A 336 12.25 18.12 -1.12
N PRO A 337 12.73 19.25 -0.56
CA PRO A 337 14.05 19.75 -0.88
C PRO A 337 15.12 18.86 -0.26
N VAL A 338 16.20 18.62 -0.99
CA VAL A 338 17.41 17.98 -0.50
C VAL A 338 18.60 18.81 -0.92
N THR A 339 19.51 19.07 0.01
CA THR A 339 20.72 19.83 -0.26
C THR A 339 21.94 18.91 -0.20
N ILE A 340 22.69 18.83 -1.29
CA ILE A 340 24.04 18.26 -1.26
C ILE A 340 24.97 19.30 -0.64
N THR A 341 25.38 19.06 0.60
CA THR A 341 26.19 20.00 1.38
C THR A 341 27.67 19.92 0.98
N GLY A 342 28.16 18.71 0.68
CA GLY A 342 29.54 18.50 0.25
C GLY A 342 29.76 17.15 -0.43
N VAL A 343 30.95 17.02 -1.03
CA VAL A 343 31.45 15.80 -1.66
C VAL A 343 32.88 15.56 -1.16
N GLU A 344 33.22 14.32 -0.84
CA GLU A 344 34.57 13.91 -0.43
C GLU A 344 35.05 12.76 -1.32
N ARG A 345 36.21 12.94 -1.95
CA ARG A 345 36.91 11.88 -2.67
C ARG A 345 37.67 11.02 -1.67
N LEU A 346 37.19 9.80 -1.42
CA LEU A 346 37.81 8.88 -0.47
C LEU A 346 39.06 8.21 -1.05
N ASP A 347 39.01 7.85 -2.33
CA ASP A 347 40.12 7.28 -3.09
C ASP A 347 39.91 7.46 -4.61
N GLU A 348 40.66 6.76 -5.47
CA GLU A 348 40.55 6.86 -6.93
C GLU A 348 39.19 6.49 -7.53
N LYS A 349 38.32 5.83 -6.76
CA LYS A 349 37.05 5.28 -7.24
C LYS A 349 35.86 5.62 -6.36
N ASN A 350 36.05 5.85 -5.07
CA ASN A 350 34.95 6.05 -4.13
C ASN A 350 34.69 7.53 -3.86
N LEU A 351 33.40 7.90 -3.91
CA LEU A 351 32.90 9.20 -3.51
C LEU A 351 31.97 9.07 -2.32
N ARG A 352 32.13 9.98 -1.36
CA ARG A 352 31.14 10.25 -0.31
C ARG A 352 30.40 11.54 -0.65
N VAL A 353 29.08 11.51 -0.53
CA VAL A 353 28.20 12.65 -0.78
C VAL A 353 27.40 12.94 0.48
N TYR A 354 27.62 14.12 1.05
CA TYR A 354 26.93 14.60 2.25
C TYR A 354 25.61 15.28 1.85
N VAL A 355 24.56 14.98 2.59
CA VAL A 355 23.21 15.45 2.29
C VAL A 355 22.56 16.05 3.53
N ASP A 356 21.78 17.09 3.30
CA ASP A 356 20.80 17.62 4.25
C ASP A 356 19.41 17.34 3.68
N MET A 357 18.66 16.50 4.39
CA MET A 357 17.33 16.04 4.01
C MET A 357 16.23 17.02 4.44
N HIS A 358 16.59 18.09 5.16
CA HIS A 358 15.66 18.99 5.84
C HIS A 358 14.66 18.22 6.71
N TYR A 359 15.13 17.16 7.37
CA TYR A 359 14.28 16.32 8.23
C TYR A 359 13.79 17.11 9.44
N SER A 360 12.53 16.91 9.82
CA SER A 360 11.94 17.55 10.98
C SER A 360 11.00 16.60 11.71
N GLU A 361 11.19 16.44 13.01
CA GLU A 361 10.32 15.62 13.87
C GLU A 361 8.94 16.24 14.09
N SER A 362 8.79 17.54 13.86
CA SER A 362 7.55 18.27 14.09
C SER A 362 6.60 18.30 12.88
N THR A 363 7.07 17.90 11.70
CA THR A 363 6.23 17.90 10.48
C THR A 363 5.42 16.61 10.39
N THR A 364 4.32 16.62 9.63
CA THR A 364 3.51 15.41 9.42
C THR A 364 4.20 14.38 8.53
N LYS A 365 5.06 14.83 7.62
CA LYS A 365 5.85 14.00 6.71
C LYS A 365 7.29 14.49 6.68
N SER A 366 8.23 13.55 6.57
CA SER A 366 9.65 13.87 6.38
C SER A 366 10.29 12.86 5.43
N LEU A 367 11.07 13.36 4.48
CA LEU A 367 12.01 12.54 3.74
C LEU A 367 13.15 12.14 4.67
N HIS A 368 13.49 10.86 4.72
CA HIS A 368 14.59 10.39 5.58
C HIS A 368 15.64 9.59 4.83
N MET A 369 15.32 9.00 3.67
CA MET A 369 16.29 8.26 2.86
C MET A 369 15.88 8.21 1.39
N PHE A 370 16.79 7.85 0.50
CA PHE A 370 16.53 7.49 -0.90
C PHE A 370 17.61 6.50 -1.38
N ASN A 371 17.40 5.91 -2.55
CA ASN A 371 18.37 5.03 -3.22
C ASN A 371 19.07 5.74 -4.39
N LEU A 372 20.18 5.17 -4.85
CA LEU A 372 20.80 5.54 -6.12
C LEU A 372 20.47 4.49 -7.19
N ALA A 373 19.80 4.90 -8.26
CA ALA A 373 19.43 3.99 -9.34
C ALA A 373 20.67 3.50 -10.09
N GLY A 374 20.81 2.17 -10.21
CA GLY A 374 21.90 1.53 -10.94
C GLY A 374 23.28 1.58 -10.24
N LEU A 375 23.33 2.04 -8.99
CA LEU A 375 24.57 2.11 -8.20
C LEU A 375 24.39 1.34 -6.89
N SER A 376 25.39 0.54 -6.54
CA SER A 376 25.52 0.04 -5.18
C SER A 376 26.05 1.16 -4.29
N ASN A 377 25.48 1.34 -3.11
CA ASN A 377 25.88 2.39 -2.19
C ASN A 377 25.83 1.91 -0.73
N MET A 378 26.63 2.55 0.11
CA MET A 378 26.52 2.50 1.56
C MET A 378 25.97 3.84 2.05
N GLY A 379 25.07 3.84 3.02
CA GLY A 379 24.56 5.06 3.64
C GLY A 379 24.91 5.12 5.12
N ARG A 380 25.25 6.31 5.61
CA ARG A 380 25.29 6.59 7.05
C ARG A 380 24.02 7.31 7.44
N LEU A 381 23.35 6.77 8.45
CA LEU A 381 22.16 7.37 9.03
C LEU A 381 22.52 8.12 10.31
N ASN A 382 21.74 9.16 10.62
CA ASN A 382 21.76 9.83 11.90
C ASN A 382 21.24 8.86 12.98
N GLU A 383 21.99 8.69 14.06
CA GLU A 383 21.67 7.71 15.11
C GLU A 383 20.41 8.07 15.92
N ARG A 384 19.95 9.32 15.87
CA ARG A 384 18.78 9.81 16.61
C ARG A 384 17.55 9.93 15.72
N THR A 385 17.70 10.45 14.51
CA THR A 385 16.56 10.72 13.60
C THR A 385 16.38 9.67 12.52
N GLY A 386 17.40 8.81 12.30
CA GLY A 386 17.41 7.83 11.23
C GLY A 386 17.51 8.42 9.82
N GLU A 387 17.67 9.74 9.68
CA GLU A 387 17.82 10.38 8.37
C GLU A 387 19.19 10.08 7.76
N LEU A 388 19.24 10.03 6.43
CA LEU A 388 20.47 9.87 5.66
C LEU A 388 21.36 11.10 5.82
N VAL A 389 22.60 10.89 6.26
CA VAL A 389 23.62 11.95 6.45
C VAL A 389 24.58 11.99 5.28
N TYR A 390 25.02 10.81 4.81
CA TYR A 390 25.83 10.70 3.61
C TYR A 390 25.65 9.35 2.92
N LEU A 391 25.99 9.31 1.63
CA LEU A 391 26.10 8.10 0.82
C LEU A 391 27.52 7.92 0.30
N GLU A 392 27.97 6.68 0.19
CA GLU A 392 29.23 6.29 -0.44
C GLU A 392 28.95 5.35 -1.61
N PHE A 393 29.58 5.61 -2.75
CA PHE A 393 29.45 4.77 -3.94
C PHE A 393 30.68 4.87 -4.86
N GLU A 394 30.83 3.89 -5.75
CA GLU A 394 31.87 3.88 -6.78
C GLU A 394 31.51 4.85 -7.90
N ALA A 395 32.34 5.86 -8.12
CA ALA A 395 32.23 6.85 -9.18
C ALA A 395 33.16 6.52 -10.35
N GLU A 396 32.81 7.01 -11.54
CA GLU A 396 33.62 6.77 -12.73
C GLU A 396 35.00 7.43 -12.62
N SER A 397 36.05 6.65 -12.86
CA SER A 397 37.43 7.15 -12.89
C SER A 397 37.61 8.20 -14.01
N ASN A 398 38.46 9.21 -13.74
CA ASN A 398 38.85 10.26 -14.70
C ASN A 398 37.74 11.23 -15.16
N ARG A 399 36.56 11.22 -14.51
CA ARG A 399 35.56 12.28 -14.71
C ARG A 399 35.67 13.33 -13.61
N THR A 400 35.53 14.61 -13.96
CA THR A 400 35.44 15.74 -13.01
C THR A 400 34.02 15.95 -12.45
N LYS A 401 33.02 15.32 -13.07
CA LYS A 401 31.61 15.35 -12.65
C LYS A 401 30.98 13.98 -12.80
N GLN A 402 30.14 13.62 -11.83
CA GLN A 402 29.35 12.39 -11.83
C GLN A 402 27.88 12.75 -11.94
N LYS A 403 27.18 12.11 -12.87
CA LYS A 403 25.72 12.14 -12.94
C LYS A 403 25.19 10.98 -12.09
N ILE A 404 24.29 11.29 -11.17
CA ILE A 404 23.61 10.28 -10.34
C ILE A 404 22.09 10.44 -10.48
N THR A 405 21.39 9.31 -10.47
CA THR A 405 19.94 9.26 -10.44
C THR A 405 19.52 8.78 -9.06
N ILE A 406 18.84 9.64 -8.34
CA ILE A 406 18.24 9.36 -7.05
C ILE A 406 16.85 8.81 -7.31
N SER A 407 16.48 7.75 -6.60
CA SER A 407 15.21 7.05 -6.80
C SER A 407 14.65 6.52 -5.50
N ARG A 408 13.34 6.18 -5.54
CA ARG A 408 12.63 5.54 -4.43
C ARG A 408 12.80 6.29 -3.10
N PRO A 409 12.47 7.60 -3.06
CA PRO A 409 12.53 8.37 -1.82
C PRO A 409 11.63 7.74 -0.77
N GLN A 410 12.16 7.61 0.44
CA GLN A 410 11.50 7.02 1.59
C GLN A 410 11.02 8.13 2.52
N ILE A 411 9.72 8.15 2.73
CA ILE A 411 9.00 9.19 3.47
C ILE A 411 8.42 8.56 4.73
N LEU A 412 8.76 9.15 5.86
CA LEU A 412 8.13 8.89 7.15
C LEU A 412 6.83 9.70 7.23
N ILE A 413 5.72 9.05 7.55
CA ILE A 413 4.43 9.72 7.80
C ILE A 413 4.06 9.51 9.26
N ARG A 414 3.95 10.60 10.02
CA ARG A 414 3.62 10.56 11.45
C ARG A 414 2.12 10.38 11.65
N GLY A 415 1.75 9.59 12.65
CA GLY A 415 0.38 9.34 13.08
C GLY A 415 -0.02 10.23 14.27
N PRO A 416 -0.66 9.68 15.32
CA PRO A 416 -0.89 8.26 15.56
C PRO A 416 -2.16 7.72 14.88
N TRP A 417 -2.10 6.55 14.25
CA TRP A 417 -3.29 5.75 13.98
C TRP A 417 -3.59 4.89 15.21
N THR A 418 -4.81 4.99 15.74
CA THR A 418 -5.21 4.30 16.97
C THR A 418 -6.46 3.47 16.72
N PHE A 419 -6.45 2.23 17.21
CA PHE A 419 -7.52 1.27 17.01
C PHE A 419 -7.91 0.61 18.33
N GLU A 420 -9.18 0.74 18.71
CA GLU A 420 -9.76 -0.10 19.76
C GLU A 420 -10.07 -1.47 19.16
N LEU A 421 -9.43 -2.51 19.71
CA LEU A 421 -9.61 -3.87 19.23
C LEU A 421 -10.82 -4.52 19.92
N PRO A 422 -11.55 -5.40 19.23
CA PRO A 422 -12.70 -6.09 19.82
C PRO A 422 -12.27 -6.95 21.01
N THR A 423 -13.24 -7.28 21.87
CA THR A 423 -13.05 -8.29 22.91
C THR A 423 -12.93 -9.67 22.27
N PHE A 424 -11.89 -10.41 22.65
CA PHE A 424 -11.66 -11.77 22.16
C PHE A 424 -12.24 -12.77 23.18
N ASP A 425 -13.54 -13.05 23.06
CA ASP A 425 -14.19 -14.05 23.91
C ASP A 425 -13.59 -15.46 23.69
N ARG A 426 -13.64 -16.29 24.74
CA ARG A 426 -13.17 -17.68 24.74
C ARG A 426 -14.23 -18.64 24.26
#